data_AF-A0A7S2TY93-F1
#
_entry.id   AF-A0A7S2TY93-F1
#
_cell.length_a   1.000
_cell.length_b   1.000
_cell.length_c   1.000
_cell.angle_alpha   90.00
_cell.angle_beta   90.00
_cell.angle_gamma   90.00
#
_symmetry.space_group_name_H-M   'P 1'
#
loop_
_entity.id
_entity.type
_entity.pdbx_description
1 polymer ?
#
loop_
_entity_poly.entity_id
_entity_poly.type
_entity_poly.pdbx_seq_one_letter_code
_entity_poly.pdbx_strand_id
1 'polypeptide(L)'
;AAKAVGYEGAGTVEFIFDAVTNDYFFMEMNTRLQVEHPVSEMICKRDLVQWQLHVAAGNPIPTDQQAINDAVSGHSIEARIYAEDPDNNFLPAVGTLHHLKF
;
A
#
# COMPACT_ATOMS: atom_id res chain seq x y z
N ALA A 1 4.13 -16.67 -6.52
CA ALA A 1 3.03 -15.94 -7.19
C ALA A 1 3.56 -14.96 -8.24
N ALA A 2 4.14 -13.82 -7.86
CA ALA A 2 4.56 -12.76 -8.79
C ALA A 2 5.44 -13.23 -9.97
N LYS A 3 6.53 -13.97 -9.71
CA LYS A 3 7.38 -14.53 -10.79
C LYS A 3 6.64 -15.50 -11.72
N ALA A 4 5.68 -16.26 -11.20
CA ALA A 4 4.93 -17.26 -11.97
C ALA A 4 3.98 -16.64 -12.98
N VAL A 5 3.56 -15.39 -12.75
CA VAL A 5 2.70 -14.62 -13.66
C VAL A 5 3.49 -13.55 -14.44
N GLY A 6 4.82 -13.54 -14.33
CA GLY A 6 5.66 -12.54 -14.98
C GLY A 6 5.36 -11.11 -14.53
N TYR A 7 4.99 -10.92 -13.26
CA TYR A 7 4.55 -9.61 -12.76
C TYR A 7 5.68 -8.57 -12.80
N GLU A 8 5.35 -7.39 -13.29
CA GLU A 8 6.26 -6.24 -13.37
C GLU A 8 5.64 -5.03 -12.64
N GLY A 9 6.46 -4.31 -11.86
CA GLY A 9 6.03 -3.20 -11.03
C GLY A 9 5.68 -3.60 -9.58
N ALA A 10 4.94 -2.73 -8.90
CA ALA A 10 4.46 -2.95 -7.53
C ALA A 10 2.99 -3.41 -7.56
N GLY A 11 2.64 -4.36 -6.69
CA GLY A 11 1.29 -4.88 -6.55
C GLY A 11 1.09 -5.53 -5.19
N THR A 12 -0.17 -5.70 -4.80
CA THR A 12 -0.54 -6.28 -3.50
C THR A 12 -1.09 -7.68 -3.71
N VAL A 13 -0.67 -8.63 -2.87
CA VAL A 13 -1.30 -9.95 -2.77
C VAL A 13 -2.13 -9.98 -1.50
N GLU A 14 -3.42 -10.25 -1.64
CA GLU A 14 -4.37 -10.18 -0.53
C GLU A 14 -4.71 -11.56 0.01
N PHE A 15 -4.74 -11.66 1.34
CA PHE A 15 -5.06 -12.88 2.06
C PHE A 15 -6.17 -12.62 3.08
N ILE A 16 -7.04 -13.60 3.26
CA ILE A 16 -7.96 -13.67 4.40
C ILE A 16 -7.28 -14.53 5.47
N PHE A 17 -7.22 -14.00 6.70
CA PHE A 17 -6.68 -14.71 7.85
C PHE A 17 -7.82 -15.20 8.75
N ASP A 18 -7.88 -16.51 8.98
CA ASP A 18 -8.79 -17.11 9.97
C ASP A 18 -8.13 -17.08 11.35
N ALA A 19 -8.65 -16.24 12.26
CA ALA A 19 -8.09 -16.07 13.60
C ALA A 19 -8.32 -17.28 14.54
N VAL A 20 -9.20 -18.22 14.19
CA VAL A 20 -9.45 -19.44 14.97
C VAL A 20 -8.44 -20.52 14.59
N THR A 21 -8.24 -20.75 13.29
CA THR A 21 -7.34 -21.81 12.80
C THR A 21 -5.91 -21.33 12.58
N ASN A 22 -5.69 -20.01 12.50
CA ASN A 22 -4.45 -19.36 12.08
C ASN A 22 -4.04 -19.67 10.62
N ASP A 23 -5.01 -19.99 9.77
CA ASP A 23 -4.78 -20.25 8.35
C ASP A 23 -4.88 -18.96 7.51
N TYR A 24 -4.11 -18.94 6.41
CA TYR A 24 -4.14 -17.87 5.42
C TYR A 24 -4.72 -18.40 4.10
N PHE A 25 -5.68 -17.68 3.53
CA PHE A 25 -6.31 -18.02 2.27
C PHE A 25 -6.08 -16.91 1.26
N PHE A 26 -5.50 -17.24 0.11
CA PHE A 26 -5.35 -16.28 -0.98
C PHE A 26 -6.73 -15.83 -1.48
N MET A 27 -6.92 -14.52 -1.60
CA MET A 27 -8.14 -13.93 -2.15
C MET A 27 -7.91 -13.46 -3.58
N GLU A 28 -7.02 -12.49 -3.76
CA GLU A 28 -6.70 -11.93 -5.07
C GLU A 28 -5.33 -11.25 -5.10
N MET A 29 -4.98 -10.72 -6.28
CA MET A 29 -3.82 -9.87 -6.46
C MET A 29 -4.25 -8.55 -7.14
N ASN A 30 -3.95 -7.44 -6.49
CA ASN A 30 -4.14 -6.10 -7.05
C ASN A 30 -2.90 -5.70 -7.86
N THR A 31 -3.04 -5.63 -9.18
CA THR A 31 -1.96 -5.40 -10.16
C THR A 31 -1.62 -3.91 -10.34
N ARG A 32 -1.65 -3.15 -9.25
CA ARG A 32 -1.42 -1.71 -9.20
C ARG A 32 -0.92 -1.31 -7.81
N LEU A 33 -0.34 -0.12 -7.71
CA LEU A 33 -0.08 0.50 -6.42
C LEU A 33 -1.40 0.71 -5.68
N GLN A 34 -1.42 0.38 -4.39
CA GLN A 34 -2.58 0.59 -3.54
C GLN A 34 -2.48 1.91 -2.79
N VAL A 35 -3.62 2.44 -2.39
CA VAL A 35 -3.70 3.77 -1.76
C VAL A 35 -2.98 3.75 -0.41
N GLU A 36 -3.03 2.62 0.29
CA GLU A 36 -2.41 2.33 1.58
C GLU A 36 -0.91 2.02 1.52
N HIS A 37 -0.25 2.11 0.36
CA HIS A 37 1.21 1.91 0.26
C HIS A 37 2.06 2.77 1.22
N PRO A 38 1.67 3.98 1.66
CA PRO A 38 2.48 4.77 2.58
C PRO A 38 2.78 4.06 3.90
N VAL A 39 1.89 3.20 4.40
CA VAL A 39 2.17 2.47 5.65
C VAL A 39 3.38 1.54 5.50
N SER A 40 3.52 0.93 4.33
CA SER A 40 4.66 0.07 3.97
C SER A 40 5.93 0.91 3.81
N GLU A 41 5.88 2.02 3.07
CA GLU A 41 7.02 2.91 2.85
C GLU A 41 7.59 3.47 4.16
N MET A 42 6.70 3.83 5.09
CA MET A 42 7.07 4.43 6.37
C MET A 42 7.87 3.47 7.25
N ILE A 43 7.61 2.16 7.18
CA ILE A 43 8.36 1.17 7.96
C ILE A 43 9.56 0.60 7.20
N CYS A 44 9.47 0.43 5.88
CA CYS A 44 10.55 -0.18 5.07
C CYS A 44 11.57 0.85 4.56
N LYS A 45 11.25 2.15 4.64
CA LYS A 45 12.08 3.26 4.16
C LYS A 45 12.42 3.13 2.67
N ARG A 46 11.44 2.73 1.85
CA ARG A 46 11.53 2.64 0.39
C ARG A 46 10.38 3.38 -0.25
N ASP A 47 10.66 4.06 -1.35
CA ASP A 47 9.68 4.73 -2.18
C ASP A 47 9.27 3.78 -3.32
N LEU A 48 8.05 3.25 -3.21
CA LEU A 48 7.50 2.28 -4.15
C LEU A 48 7.17 2.94 -5.49
N VAL A 49 6.77 4.22 -5.50
CA VAL A 49 6.53 4.97 -6.75
C VAL A 49 7.84 5.15 -7.52
N GLN A 50 8.90 5.57 -6.82
CA GLN A 50 10.24 5.68 -7.39
C GLN A 50 10.72 4.35 -7.96
N TRP A 51 10.52 3.25 -7.23
CA TRP A 51 10.91 1.92 -7.69
C TRP A 51 10.11 1.45 -8.89
N GLN A 52 8.81 1.74 -8.96
CA GLN A 52 8.00 1.44 -10.13
C GLN A 52 8.56 2.13 -11.38
N LEU A 53 8.90 3.42 -11.27
CA LEU A 53 9.53 4.16 -12.37
C LEU A 53 10.91 3.58 -12.74
N HIS A 54 11.71 3.22 -11.74
CA HIS A 54 13.04 2.65 -11.93
C HIS A 54 12.99 1.32 -12.70
N VAL A 55 12.12 0.40 -12.26
CA VAL A 55 11.91 -0.90 -12.90
C VAL A 55 11.30 -0.76 -14.29
N ALA A 56 10.30 0.12 -14.45
CA ALA A 56 9.67 0.38 -15.76
C ALA A 56 10.66 0.95 -16.80
N ALA A 57 11.77 1.56 -16.35
CA ALA A 57 12.86 1.98 -17.22
C ALA A 57 13.84 0.83 -17.58
N GLY A 58 13.53 -0.41 -17.22
CA GLY A 58 14.34 -1.59 -17.52
C GLY A 58 15.47 -1.86 -16.52
N ASN A 59 15.53 -1.11 -15.41
CA ASN A 59 16.56 -1.32 -14.39
C ASN A 59 16.16 -2.44 -13.41
N PRO A 60 17.14 -3.11 -12.77
CA PRO A 60 16.86 -4.10 -11.74
C PRO A 60 16.27 -3.45 -10.47
N ILE A 61 15.71 -4.28 -9.58
CA ILE A 61 15.27 -3.81 -8.26
C ILE A 61 16.49 -3.26 -7.48
N PRO A 62 16.43 -2.05 -6.88
CA PRO A 62 17.61 -1.37 -6.31
C PRO A 62 18.22 -2.00 -5.04
N THR A 63 17.65 -3.10 -4.52
CA THR A 63 18.05 -3.71 -3.25
C THR A 63 17.70 -5.20 -3.26
N ASP A 64 18.27 -5.94 -2.32
CA ASP A 64 17.88 -7.32 -2.03
C ASP A 64 16.85 -7.42 -0.88
N GLN A 65 16.33 -8.62 -0.67
CA GLN A 65 15.35 -8.93 0.37
C GLN A 65 15.90 -8.74 1.79
N GLN A 66 17.19 -9.00 2.00
CA GLN A 66 17.80 -8.89 3.32
C GLN A 66 17.85 -7.44 3.78
N ALA A 67 18.28 -6.54 2.89
CA ALA A 67 18.30 -5.10 3.15
C ALA A 67 16.90 -4.50 3.33
N ILE A 68 15.84 -5.12 2.79
CA ILE A 68 14.46 -4.75 3.12
C ILE A 68 14.14 -5.17 4.56
N ASN A 69 14.39 -6.43 4.91
CA ASN A 69 14.10 -6.96 6.24
C ASN A 69 14.84 -6.20 7.34
N ASP A 70 16.11 -5.84 7.11
CA ASP A 70 16.93 -5.09 8.06
C ASP A 70 16.45 -3.64 8.23
N ALA A 71 15.80 -3.07 7.21
CA ALA A 71 15.30 -1.71 7.23
C ALA A 71 13.91 -1.59 7.88
N VAL A 72 13.12 -2.67 7.91
CA VAL A 72 11.77 -2.65 8.50
C VAL A 72 11.85 -2.37 9.99
N SER A 73 11.29 -1.24 10.41
CA SER A 73 11.31 -0.83 11.80
C SER A 73 10.09 0.02 12.18
N GLY A 74 9.58 -0.21 13.39
CA GLY A 74 8.45 0.53 13.96
C GLY A 74 7.09 0.10 13.40
N HIS A 75 6.11 0.98 13.57
CA HIS A 75 4.74 0.80 13.12
C HIS A 75 4.27 2.07 12.42
N SER A 76 3.41 1.92 11.40
CA SER A 76 2.76 3.02 10.71
C SER A 76 1.26 2.76 10.61
N ILE A 77 0.47 3.82 10.73
CA ILE A 77 -0.99 3.80 10.56
C ILE A 77 -1.32 4.93 9.59
N GLU A 78 -2.17 4.64 8.61
CA GLU A 78 -2.76 5.62 7.70
C GLU A 78 -4.23 5.82 8.08
N ALA A 79 -4.65 7.09 8.11
CA ALA A 79 -6.05 7.47 8.17
C ALA A 79 -6.38 8.35 6.96
N ARG A 80 -7.57 8.15 6.40
CA ARG A 80 -8.06 8.95 5.27
C ARG A 80 -9.11 9.91 5.76
N ILE A 81 -8.89 11.20 5.50
CA ILE A 81 -9.88 12.24 5.72
C ILE A 81 -10.76 12.29 4.48
N TYR A 82 -11.99 11.78 4.59
CA TYR A 82 -12.98 11.83 3.53
C TYR A 82 -13.90 13.03 3.70
N ALA A 83 -14.37 13.60 2.58
CA ALA A 83 -15.46 14.57 2.57
C ALA A 83 -16.80 13.83 2.72
N GLU A 84 -17.00 13.23 3.89
CA GLU A 84 -18.21 12.49 4.27
C GLU A 84 -18.71 13.03 5.61
N ASP A 85 -20.03 13.12 5.78
CA ASP A 85 -20.66 13.64 6.99
C ASP A 85 -21.07 12.51 7.95
N PRO A 86 -20.31 12.26 9.04
CA PRO A 86 -20.59 11.16 9.96
C PRO A 86 -21.92 11.33 10.72
N ASP A 87 -22.38 12.56 10.92
CA ASP A 87 -23.66 12.84 11.61
C ASP A 87 -24.86 12.64 10.67
N ASN A 88 -24.61 12.56 9.36
CA ASN A 88 -25.61 12.37 8.33
C ASN A 88 -25.33 11.12 7.49
N ASN A 89 -25.18 9.98 8.16
CA ASN A 89 -25.01 8.64 7.55
C ASN A 89 -23.82 8.53 6.57
N PHE A 90 -22.73 9.26 6.82
CA PHE A 90 -21.54 9.30 5.94
C PHE A 90 -21.87 9.71 4.50
N LEU A 91 -22.92 10.50 4.29
CA LEU A 91 -23.23 11.03 2.97
C LEU A 91 -22.05 11.88 2.46
N PRO A 92 -21.70 11.79 1.17
CA PRO A 92 -20.67 12.65 0.59
C PRO A 92 -21.01 14.14 0.76
N ALA A 93 -20.08 14.89 1.32
CA ALA A 93 -20.16 16.33 1.47
C ALA A 93 -19.53 17.03 0.26
N VAL A 94 -20.21 18.04 -0.27
CA VAL A 94 -19.74 18.88 -1.38
C VAL A 94 -19.72 20.35 -0.97
N GLY A 95 -18.79 21.14 -1.50
CA GLY A 95 -18.70 22.55 -1.16
C GLY A 95 -17.31 23.14 -1.41
N THR A 96 -17.13 24.40 -1.02
CA THR A 96 -15.84 25.08 -1.10
C THR A 96 -15.04 24.84 0.18
N LEU A 97 -13.78 24.45 0.06
CA LEU A 97 -12.87 24.36 1.20
C LEU A 97 -12.43 25.77 1.62
N HIS A 98 -13.07 26.32 2.65
CA HIS A 98 -12.79 27.68 3.12
C HIS A 98 -11.51 27.79 3.98
N HIS A 99 -11.09 26.70 4.62
CA HIS A 99 -9.89 26.67 5.44
C HIS A 99 -9.08 25.40 5.17
N LEU A 100 -7.79 25.58 4.87
CA LEU A 100 -6.83 24.50 4.70
C LEU A 100 -5.48 24.99 5.21
N LYS A 101 -4.81 24.16 6.01
CA LYS A 101 -3.45 24.39 6.47
C LYS A 101 -2.66 23.10 6.30
N PHE A 102 -1.50 23.22 5.69
CA PHE A 102 -0.51 22.14 5.52
C PHE A 102 0.55 22.21 6.62
#